data_AF-A0A9E0UY34-F1
#
_entry.id   AF-A0A9E0UY34-F1
#
_cell.length_a   1.000
_cell.length_b   1.000
_cell.length_c   1.000
_cell.angle_alpha   90.00
_cell.angle_beta   90.00
_cell.angle_gamma   90.00
#
_symmetry.space_group_name_H-M   'P 1'
#
loop_
_entity.id
_entity.type
_entity.pdbx_description
1 polymer ?
#
loop_
_entity_poly.entity_id
_entity_poly.type
_entity_poly.pdbx_seq_one_letter_code
_entity_poly.pdbx_strand_id
1 'polypeptide(L)'
;TYLWQDGSSSATFDVTASGTYSVDVFLGTCAASDVINVTVQPAPVVDLGPDQAVCTGDQVLLDATTPGASFLWQDGSTAATLLA
;
A
#
# COMPACT_ATOMS: atom_id res chain seq x y z
N THR A 1 -12.22 -1.68 29.62
CA THR A 1 -12.66 -0.60 28.72
C THR A 1 -11.50 -0.19 27.85
N TYR A 2 -11.79 0.48 26.74
CA TYR A 2 -10.80 1.03 25.82
C TYR A 2 -10.90 2.55 25.84
N LEU A 3 -9.78 3.23 25.62
CA LEU A 3 -9.73 4.66 25.36
C LEU A 3 -8.74 4.90 24.21
N TRP A 4 -9.25 5.34 23.08
CA TRP A 4 -8.45 5.72 21.92
C TRP A 4 -8.06 7.19 21.98
N GLN A 5 -7.10 7.60 21.16
CA GLN A 5 -6.61 8.98 21.07
C GLN A 5 -7.69 10.02 20.68
N ASP A 6 -8.81 9.58 20.08
CA ASP A 6 -9.96 10.42 19.75
C ASP A 6 -11.03 10.46 20.85
N GLY A 7 -10.80 9.77 21.97
CA GLY A 7 -11.75 9.63 23.07
C GLY A 7 -12.78 8.51 22.89
N SER A 8 -12.74 7.74 21.81
CA SER A 8 -13.64 6.60 21.60
C SER A 8 -13.27 5.40 22.47
N SER A 9 -14.21 4.49 22.68
CA SER A 9 -14.05 3.33 23.57
C SER A 9 -14.38 1.97 22.93
N SER A 10 -14.44 1.93 21.60
CA SER A 10 -14.68 0.71 20.84
C SER A 10 -13.50 -0.26 21.00
N ALA A 11 -13.73 -1.56 20.87
CA ALA A 11 -12.63 -2.54 20.91
C ALA A 11 -11.73 -2.47 19.66
N THR A 12 -12.21 -1.83 18.58
CA THR A 12 -11.52 -1.65 17.30
C THR A 12 -11.51 -0.18 16.90
N PHE A 13 -10.52 0.20 16.11
CA PHE A 13 -10.37 1.55 15.56
C PHE A 13 -9.96 1.45 14.08
N ASP A 14 -10.77 2.01 13.18
CA ASP A 14 -10.51 1.97 11.75
C ASP A 14 -9.56 3.11 11.34
N VAL A 15 -8.42 2.75 10.74
CA VAL A 15 -7.38 3.68 10.32
C VAL A 15 -7.42 3.88 8.80
N THR A 16 -7.56 5.12 8.36
CA THR A 16 -7.58 5.50 6.93
C THR A 16 -6.46 6.45 6.51
N ALA A 17 -5.69 6.97 7.47
CA ALA A 17 -4.65 7.96 7.22
C ALA A 17 -3.33 7.56 7.90
N SER A 18 -2.23 8.10 7.39
CA SER A 18 -0.95 8.00 8.09
C SER A 18 -1.02 8.78 9.40
N GLY A 19 -0.51 8.20 10.48
CA GLY A 19 -0.56 8.83 11.79
C GLY A 19 -0.10 7.92 12.92
N THR A 20 0.00 8.50 14.11
CA THR A 20 0.25 7.78 15.35
C THR A 20 -1.09 7.46 16.02
N TYR A 21 -1.30 6.21 16.38
CA TYR A 21 -2.52 5.71 17.00
C TYR A 21 -2.16 5.08 18.34
N SER A 22 -2.97 5.32 19.37
CA SER A 22 -2.72 4.83 20.73
C SER A 22 -4.00 4.38 21.40
N VAL A 23 -3.90 3.32 22.20
CA VAL A 23 -5.03 2.82 22.99
C VAL A 23 -4.59 2.54 24.42
N ASP A 24 -5.41 2.98 25.36
CA ASP A 24 -5.36 2.55 26.75
C ASP A 24 -6.45 1.50 27.00
N VAL A 25 -6.07 0.39 27.61
CA VAL A 25 -6.95 -0.74 27.93
C VAL A 25 -7.00 -0.94 29.44
N PHE A 26 -8.20 -1.03 29.98
CA PHE A 26 -8.44 -1.21 31.41
C PHE A 26 -9.20 -2.51 31.71
N LEU A 27 -8.71 -3.29 32.66
CA LEU A 27 -9.37 -4.49 33.19
C LEU A 27 -9.41 -4.41 34.72
N GLY A 28 -10.53 -3.94 35.26
CA GLY A 28 -10.62 -3.62 36.69
C GLY A 28 -9.63 -2.52 37.06
N THR A 29 -8.70 -2.81 37.97
CA THR A 29 -7.62 -1.89 38.38
C THR A 29 -6.37 -1.99 37.51
N CYS A 30 -6.30 -2.95 36.58
CA CYS A 30 -5.17 -3.11 35.67
C CYS A 30 -5.33 -2.19 34.46
N ALA A 31 -4.24 -1.55 34.03
CA ALA A 31 -4.18 -0.73 32.83
C ALA A 31 -2.96 -1.12 31.98
N ALA A 32 -3.10 -1.04 30.66
CA ALA A 32 -2.02 -1.19 29.70
C ALA A 32 -2.23 -0.21 28.54
N SER A 33 -1.15 0.23 27.92
CA SER A 33 -1.20 1.18 26.80
C SER A 33 -0.27 0.70 25.68
N ASP A 34 -0.64 0.94 24.44
CA ASP A 34 0.24 0.72 23.29
C ASP A 34 0.09 1.82 22.25
N VAL A 35 1.14 2.01 21.44
CA VAL A 35 1.23 3.05 20.42
C VAL A 35 1.81 2.46 19.13
N ILE A 36 1.15 2.73 18.01
CA ILE A 36 1.61 2.33 16.68
C ILE A 36 1.71 3.53 15.75
N ASN A 37 2.65 3.46 14.79
CA ASN A 37 2.76 4.42 13.70
C ASN A 37 2.32 3.74 12.41
N VAL A 38 1.27 4.28 11.79
CA VAL A 38 0.75 3.82 10.51
C VAL A 38 1.23 4.75 9.42
N THR A 39 1.79 4.17 8.35
CA THR A 39 2.19 4.89 7.15
C THR A 39 1.40 4.33 5.97
N VAL A 40 0.48 5.12 5.44
CA VAL A 40 -0.25 4.82 4.21
C VAL A 40 0.63 5.20 3.02
N GLN A 41 1.03 4.19 2.23
CA GLN A 41 1.71 4.39 0.96
C GLN A 41 0.68 4.69 -0.15
N PRO A 42 0.94 5.63 -1.05
CA PRO A 42 0.08 5.85 -2.21
C PRO A 42 0.05 4.61 -3.10
N ALA A 43 -1.08 4.39 -3.77
CA ALA A 43 -1.17 3.35 -4.79
C ALA A 43 -0.19 3.65 -5.94
N PRO A 44 0.51 2.65 -6.48
CA PRO A 44 1.33 2.83 -7.67
C PRO A 44 0.44 3.27 -8.84
N VAL A 45 0.88 4.29 -9.58
CA VAL A 45 0.24 4.71 -10.83
C VAL A 45 1.06 4.11 -11.96
N VAL A 46 0.45 3.24 -12.76
CA VAL A 46 1.08 2.57 -13.91
C VAL A 46 0.42 3.09 -15.17
N ASP A 47 1.23 3.53 -16.13
CA ASP A 47 0.82 3.97 -17.46
C ASP A 47 1.83 3.40 -18.47
N LEU A 48 1.36 2.50 -19.34
CA LEU A 48 2.19 1.88 -20.39
C LEU A 48 2.18 2.68 -21.69
N GLY A 49 1.57 3.86 -21.68
CA GLY A 49 1.35 4.68 -22.86
C GLY A 49 0.10 4.29 -23.66
N PRO A 50 -0.10 4.92 -24.84
CA PRO A 50 -1.24 4.63 -25.69
C PRO A 50 -1.15 3.26 -26.37
N ASP A 51 -2.29 2.73 -26.81
CA ASP A 51 -2.35 1.51 -27.61
C ASP A 51 -1.56 1.66 -28.92
N GLN A 52 -0.79 0.63 -29.26
CA GLN A 52 0.07 0.62 -30.45
C GLN A 52 -0.34 -0.50 -31.40
N ALA A 53 -0.28 -0.22 -32.70
CA ALA A 53 -0.37 -1.22 -33.76
C ALA A 53 1.01 -1.35 -34.41
N VAL A 54 1.59 -2.55 -34.36
CA VAL A 54 2.95 -2.82 -34.85
C VAL A 54 2.94 -3.91 -35.91
N CYS A 55 3.94 -3.91 -36.78
CA CYS A 55 4.11 -4.95 -37.80
C CYS A 55 4.73 -6.20 -37.19
N THR A 56 4.57 -7.35 -37.87
CA THR A 56 5.23 -8.59 -37.44
C THR A 56 6.76 -8.41 -37.46
N GLY A 57 7.38 -8.63 -36.29
CA GLY A 57 8.83 -8.51 -36.11
C GLY A 57 9.28 -7.17 -35.52
N ASP A 58 8.39 -6.20 -35.39
CA ASP A 58 8.65 -5.00 -34.59
C ASP A 58 8.75 -5.38 -33.11
N GLN A 59 9.54 -4.60 -32.36
CA GLN A 59 9.67 -4.75 -30.90
C GLN A 59 9.14 -3.51 -30.21
N VAL A 60 8.39 -3.70 -29.13
CA VAL A 60 7.89 -2.60 -28.29
C VAL A 60 8.46 -2.74 -26.89
N LEU A 61 9.09 -1.67 -26.40
CA LEU A 61 9.49 -1.60 -25.01
C LEU A 61 8.34 -1.00 -24.19
N LEU A 62 7.77 -1.81 -23.30
CA LEU A 62 6.82 -1.36 -22.29
C LEU A 62 7.59 -1.04 -21.01
N ASP A 63 7.33 0.13 -20.44
CA ASP A 63 7.98 0.61 -19.22
C ASP A 63 6.92 0.86 -18.13
N ALA A 64 6.95 0.03 -17.08
CA ALA A 64 6.06 0.14 -15.93
C ALA A 64 6.75 0.78 -14.72
N THR A 65 7.96 1.33 -14.90
CA THR A 65 8.84 1.77 -13.80
C THR A 65 8.12 2.64 -12.79
N THR A 66 7.87 2.07 -11.62
CA THR A 66 7.21 2.73 -10.49
C THR A 66 8.08 2.56 -9.24
N PRO A 67 8.50 3.64 -8.56
CA PRO A 67 9.36 3.55 -7.39
C PRO A 67 8.78 2.68 -6.28
N GLY A 68 9.56 1.71 -5.80
CA GLY A 68 9.15 0.81 -4.72
C GLY A 68 8.13 -0.25 -5.12
N ALA A 69 7.77 -0.35 -6.41
CA ALA A 69 6.89 -1.40 -6.91
C ALA A 69 7.66 -2.69 -7.21
N SER A 70 6.94 -3.81 -7.14
CA SER A 70 7.33 -5.08 -7.73
C SER A 70 6.58 -5.29 -9.03
N PHE A 71 7.18 -6.04 -9.96
CA PHE A 71 6.63 -6.24 -11.30
C PHE A 71 6.44 -7.73 -11.57
N LEU A 72 5.38 -8.06 -12.31
CA LEU A 72 5.15 -9.38 -12.87
C LEU A 72 4.47 -9.21 -14.21
N TRP A 73 5.16 -9.60 -15.26
CA TRP A 73 4.66 -9.60 -16.62
C TRP A 73 4.05 -10.96 -16.97
N GLN A 74 3.24 -11.00 -18.04
CA GLN A 74 2.62 -12.22 -18.56
C GLN A 74 3.59 -13.35 -18.92
N ASP A 75 4.87 -13.03 -19.16
CA ASP A 75 5.93 -13.98 -19.49
C ASP A 75 6.66 -14.52 -18.24
N GLY A 76 6.25 -14.05 -17.05
CA GLY A 76 6.87 -14.39 -15.77
C GLY A 76 8.07 -13.51 -15.41
N SER A 77 8.44 -12.53 -16.23
CA SER A 77 9.53 -11.60 -15.89
C SER A 77 9.13 -10.63 -14.79
N THR A 78 10.14 -10.20 -14.02
CA THR A 78 9.97 -9.29 -12.86
C THR A 78 10.75 -7.97 -13.03
N ALA A 79 11.25 -7.72 -14.23
CA ALA A 79 11.90 -6.47 -14.58
C ALA A 79 10.87 -5.33 -14.65
N ALA A 80 11.30 -4.08 -14.45
CA ALA A 80 10.43 -2.92 -14.58
C ALA A 80 9.97 -2.67 -16.03
N THR A 81 10.69 -3.23 -17.00
CA THR A 81 10.41 -3.11 -18.44
C THR A 81 10.19 -4.48 -19.06
N LEU A 82 9.34 -4.54 -20.09
CA LEU A 82 9.13 -5.71 -20.93
C LEU A 82 9.40 -5.38 -22.39
N LEU A 83 10.16 -6.24 -23.07
CA LEU A 83 10.30 -6.19 -24.52
C LEU A 83 9.28 -7.15 -25.13
N ALA A 84 8.24 -6.60 -25.75
CA ALA A 84 7.15 -7.30 -26.41
C ALA A 84 7.37 -7.45 -27.91
#